data_AF-A0AAN0MB11-F1
#
_entry.id   AF-A0AAN0MB11-F1
#
_cell.length_a   1.000
_cell.length_b   1.000
_cell.length_c   1.000
_cell.angle_alpha   90.00
_cell.angle_beta   90.00
_cell.angle_gamma   90.00
#
_symmetry.space_group_name_H-M   'P 1'
#
loop_
_entity.id
_entity.type
_entity.pdbx_description
1 polymer ?
#
loop_
_entity_poly.entity_id
_entity_poly.type
_entity_poly.pdbx_seq_one_letter_code
_entity_poly.pdbx_strand_id
1 'polypeptide(L)'
;MRLRGAFMGGLSFEERDTNGDETTTTEVELGGFALLGDYFPTQSGWRISGGLMFATGEANALVEGDIEVNGTVYPGETLEIAAVFNNEIAPMITTGYDWRFGNGWSFNSEIGAVFIDGITLTATSSNTTAQAEIENDPDYQQAQQDAADVAIAPYLAFGVSYEF
;
A
#
# COMPACT_ATOMS: atom_id res chain seq x y z
N MET A 1 -4.43 29.55 -5.01
CA MET A 1 -3.56 28.35 -4.99
C MET A 1 -3.03 28.17 -3.58
N ARG A 2 -2.89 26.94 -3.09
CA ARG A 2 -2.37 26.61 -1.75
C ARG A 2 -1.30 25.52 -1.89
N LEU A 3 -0.25 25.55 -1.07
CA LEU A 3 0.71 24.46 -0.94
C LEU A 3 0.47 23.77 0.40
N ARG A 4 0.50 22.43 0.42
CA ARG A 4 0.34 21.66 1.65
C ARG A 4 1.29 20.47 1.70
N GLY A 5 1.75 20.17 2.91
CA GLY A 5 2.37 18.90 3.27
C GLY A 5 1.36 18.06 4.04
N ALA A 6 1.31 16.77 3.78
CA ALA A 6 0.47 15.82 4.51
C ALA A 6 1.32 14.65 4.96
N PHE A 7 1.27 14.32 6.25
CA PHE A 7 1.86 13.10 6.77
C PHE A 7 0.77 12.05 6.90
N MET A 8 1.05 10.85 6.41
CA MET A 8 0.17 9.69 6.44
C MET A 8 0.94 8.57 7.13
N GLY A 9 0.37 7.95 8.14
CA GLY A 9 1.06 6.86 8.82
C GLY A 9 0.31 6.37 10.03
N GLY A 10 0.86 5.34 10.65
CA GLY A 10 0.27 4.68 11.81
C GLY A 10 -0.80 3.65 11.47
N LEU A 11 -0.93 3.26 10.19
CA LEU A 11 -1.68 2.08 9.81
C LEU A 11 -0.69 0.92 9.70
N SER A 12 -0.54 0.19 10.80
CA SER A 12 0.06 -1.14 10.81
C SER A 12 -1.03 -2.15 11.16
N PHE A 13 -1.04 -3.25 10.44
CA PHE A 13 -1.90 -4.39 10.72
C PHE A 13 -1.01 -5.63 10.82
N GLU A 14 -1.08 -6.32 11.95
CA GLU A 14 -0.41 -7.59 12.17
C GLU A 14 -1.48 -8.63 12.50
N GLU A 15 -1.44 -9.76 11.79
CA GLU A 15 -2.30 -10.91 12.04
C GLU A 15 -1.44 -12.17 12.09
N ARG A 16 -1.64 -12.98 13.13
CA ARG A 16 -0.99 -14.27 13.28
C ARG A 16 -2.05 -15.36 13.35
N ASP A 17 -2.01 -16.29 12.41
CA ASP A 17 -2.90 -17.44 12.35
C ASP A 17 -2.09 -18.74 12.45
N THR A 18 -2.67 -19.76 13.09
CA THR A 18 -2.02 -21.06 13.29
C THR A 18 -3.00 -22.16 12.89
N ASN A 19 -2.63 -22.93 11.87
CA ASN A 19 -3.43 -24.03 11.34
C ASN A 19 -2.62 -25.33 11.37
N GLY A 20 -2.89 -26.19 12.36
CA GLY A 20 -2.11 -27.41 12.55
C GLY A 20 -0.67 -27.09 12.98
N ASP A 21 0.30 -27.54 12.19
CA ASP A 21 1.74 -27.31 12.40
C ASP A 21 2.27 -26.09 11.62
N GLU A 22 1.40 -25.40 10.86
CA GLU A 22 1.72 -24.18 10.12
C GLU A 22 1.31 -22.93 10.91
N THR A 23 2.18 -21.93 10.94
CA THR A 23 1.90 -20.59 11.47
C THR A 23 2.18 -19.54 10.42
N THR A 24 1.19 -18.69 10.15
CA THR A 24 1.31 -17.56 9.22
C THR A 24 1.24 -16.26 9.99
N THR A 25 2.22 -15.39 9.82
CA THR A 25 2.23 -14.01 10.34
C THR A 25 2.19 -13.06 9.16
N THR A 26 1.15 -12.23 9.07
CA THR A 26 0.99 -11.21 8.03
C THR A 26 1.11 -9.84 8.66
N GLU A 27 1.98 -9.01 8.11
CA GLU A 27 2.20 -7.63 8.51
C GLU A 27 1.98 -6.71 7.31
N VAL A 28 1.18 -5.65 7.48
CA VAL A 28 0.93 -4.64 6.46
C VAL A 28 1.20 -3.27 7.05
N GLU A 29 2.13 -2.55 6.43
CA GLU A 29 2.49 -1.18 6.79
C GLU A 29 2.14 -0.23 5.65
N LEU A 30 1.29 0.76 5.95
CA LEU A 30 0.92 1.81 5.03
C LEU A 30 1.20 3.18 5.63
N GLY A 31 1.98 3.98 4.91
CA GLY A 31 2.33 5.33 5.33
C GLY A 31 2.97 6.15 4.21
N GLY A 32 3.46 7.31 4.62
CA GLY A 32 4.20 8.20 3.75
C GLY A 32 4.01 9.68 4.05
N PHE A 33 4.54 10.49 3.17
CA PHE A 33 4.40 11.94 3.21
C PHE A 33 4.06 12.45 1.81
N ALA A 34 3.18 13.44 1.71
CA ALA A 34 2.79 14.03 0.44
C ALA A 34 3.05 15.54 0.40
N LEU A 35 3.50 16.03 -0.75
CA LEU A 35 3.60 17.44 -1.10
C LEU A 35 2.63 17.76 -2.22
N LEU A 36 1.67 18.64 -1.97
CA LEU A 36 0.53 18.89 -2.86
C LEU A 36 0.35 20.38 -3.14
N GLY A 37 0.19 20.71 -4.42
CA GLY A 37 -0.29 22.00 -4.87
C GLY A 37 -1.79 21.95 -5.16
N ASP A 38 -2.55 22.82 -4.52
CA ASP A 38 -4.01 22.89 -4.64
C ASP A 38 -4.44 24.05 -5.55
N TYR A 39 -5.31 23.71 -6.50
CA TYR A 39 -6.02 24.63 -7.35
C TYR A 39 -7.52 24.59 -7.02
N PHE A 40 -8.14 25.76 -6.91
CA PHE A 40 -9.57 25.92 -6.62
C PHE A 40 -10.23 26.49 -7.90
N PRO A 41 -10.85 25.64 -8.74
CA PRO A 41 -11.39 26.09 -10.03
C PRO A 41 -12.61 27.01 -9.90
N THR A 42 -13.22 27.03 -8.72
CA THR A 42 -14.44 27.77 -8.41
C THR A 42 -14.27 28.55 -7.11
N GLN A 43 -15.21 29.44 -6.78
CA GLN A 43 -15.27 30.11 -5.47
C GLN A 43 -15.89 29.23 -4.37
N SER A 44 -15.89 27.91 -4.55
CA SER A 44 -16.39 26.92 -3.56
C SER A 44 -15.24 26.27 -2.79
N GLY A 45 -15.58 25.31 -1.92
CA GLY A 45 -14.61 24.44 -1.24
C GLY A 45 -13.97 23.40 -2.15
N TRP A 46 -14.40 23.25 -3.41
CA TRP A 46 -13.87 22.25 -4.33
C TRP A 46 -12.44 22.58 -4.77
N ARG A 47 -11.56 21.57 -4.71
CA ARG A 47 -10.16 21.67 -5.11
C ARG A 47 -9.71 20.46 -5.92
N ILE A 48 -8.79 20.70 -6.82
CA ILE A 48 -7.98 19.71 -7.51
C ILE A 48 -6.55 19.88 -7.01
N SER A 49 -5.90 18.79 -6.65
CA SER A 49 -4.53 18.81 -6.16
C SER A 49 -3.65 17.90 -7.00
N GLY A 50 -2.41 18.32 -7.21
CA GLY A 50 -1.38 17.50 -7.84
C GLY A 50 -0.07 17.61 -7.06
N GLY A 51 0.70 16.53 -7.05
CA GLY A 51 1.94 16.51 -6.28
C GLY A 51 2.66 15.17 -6.29
N LEU A 52 3.48 14.99 -5.26
CA LEU A 52 4.29 13.79 -5.05
C LEU A 52 3.96 13.19 -3.69
N MET A 53 3.88 11.86 -3.64
CA MET A 53 3.82 11.07 -2.43
C MET A 53 5.12 10.29 -2.27
N PHE A 54 5.76 10.45 -1.12
CA PHE A 54 6.82 9.61 -0.61
C PHE A 54 6.14 8.45 0.11
N ALA A 55 5.82 7.39 -0.62
CA ALA A 55 5.00 6.29 -0.15
C ALA A 55 5.86 5.23 0.55
N THR A 56 5.36 4.72 1.68
CA THR A 56 5.90 3.55 2.38
C THR A 56 4.77 2.53 2.45
N GLY A 57 4.62 1.74 1.39
CA GLY A 57 3.64 0.68 1.31
C GLY A 57 4.35 -0.66 1.21
N GLU A 58 4.26 -1.45 2.27
CA GLU A 58 4.88 -2.76 2.39
C GLU A 58 3.90 -3.74 3.03
N ALA A 59 3.86 -4.96 2.49
CA ALA A 59 3.13 -6.07 3.07
C ALA A 59 4.04 -7.29 3.08
N ASN A 60 4.22 -7.88 4.26
CA ASN A 60 5.03 -9.06 4.49
C ASN A 60 4.16 -10.19 5.03
N ALA A 61 4.44 -11.42 4.61
CA ALA A 61 3.89 -12.62 5.21
C ALA A 61 5.01 -13.62 5.47
N LEU A 62 5.03 -14.19 6.67
CA LEU A 62 5.96 -15.22 7.11
C LEU A 62 5.15 -16.48 7.43
N VAL A 63 5.38 -17.54 6.66
CA VAL A 63 4.79 -18.86 6.88
C VAL A 63 5.88 -19.78 7.45
N GLU A 64 5.61 -20.40 8.59
CA GLU A 64 6.51 -21.33 9.28
C GLU A 64 5.78 -22.67 9.49
N GLY A 65 6.36 -23.80 9.06
CA GLY A 65 5.77 -25.12 9.28
C GLY A 65 5.88 -26.04 8.07
N ASP A 66 4.94 -26.97 7.93
CA ASP A 66 4.86 -27.88 6.79
C ASP A 66 4.21 -27.16 5.60
N ILE A 67 5.00 -26.82 4.59
CA ILE A 67 4.55 -26.01 3.45
C ILE A 67 4.31 -26.92 2.24
N GLU A 68 3.14 -26.82 1.61
CA GLU A 68 2.84 -27.52 0.36
C GLU A 68 3.10 -26.62 -0.85
N VAL A 69 4.01 -27.05 -1.74
CA VAL A 69 4.26 -26.40 -3.03
C VAL A 69 4.02 -27.42 -4.14
N ASN A 70 3.14 -27.11 -5.08
CA ASN A 70 2.83 -27.96 -6.23
C ASN A 70 2.49 -29.44 -5.88
N GLY A 71 1.85 -29.67 -4.72
CA GLY A 71 1.49 -31.01 -4.25
C GLY A 71 2.60 -31.77 -3.50
N THR A 72 3.77 -31.15 -3.31
CA THR A 72 4.87 -31.67 -2.50
C THR A 72 4.89 -30.97 -1.14
N VAL A 73 4.84 -31.75 -0.06
CA VAL A 73 4.94 -31.22 1.31
C VAL A 73 6.40 -31.14 1.73
N TYR A 74 6.81 -29.96 2.17
CA TYR A 74 8.13 -29.67 2.71
C TYR A 74 8.01 -29.38 4.21
N PRO A 75 8.44 -30.31 5.08
CA PRO A 75 8.21 -30.19 6.51
C PRO A 75 9.21 -29.25 7.21
N GLY A 76 8.72 -28.44 8.13
CA GLY A 76 9.53 -27.52 8.95
C GLY A 76 10.26 -26.43 8.16
N GLU A 77 9.62 -25.92 7.10
CA GLU A 77 10.14 -24.85 6.25
C GLU A 77 9.69 -23.46 6.71
N THR A 78 10.36 -22.45 6.16
CA THR A 78 9.99 -21.05 6.24
C THR A 78 9.80 -20.48 4.84
N LEU A 79 8.71 -19.76 4.63
CA LEU A 79 8.42 -19.01 3.41
C LEU A 79 8.11 -17.56 3.76
N GLU A 80 8.94 -16.65 3.25
CA GLU A 80 8.76 -15.21 3.34
C GLU A 80 8.17 -14.69 2.04
N ILE A 81 7.08 -13.94 2.12
CA ILE A 81 6.44 -13.27 0.99
C ILE A 81 6.47 -11.77 1.27
N ALA A 82 6.94 -10.96 0.32
CA ALA A 82 6.95 -9.50 0.46
C ALA A 82 6.34 -8.84 -0.77
N ALA A 83 5.56 -7.79 -0.55
CA ALA A 83 4.97 -6.94 -1.57
C ALA A 83 5.28 -5.48 -1.27
N VAL A 84 5.97 -4.81 -2.20
CA VAL A 84 6.44 -3.42 -2.02
C VAL A 84 6.07 -2.58 -3.24
N PHE A 85 5.64 -1.34 -3.03
CA PHE A 85 5.41 -0.40 -4.14
C PHE A 85 6.70 -0.12 -4.91
N ASN A 86 6.65 -0.13 -6.24
CA ASN A 86 7.82 0.11 -7.08
C ASN A 86 8.35 1.54 -6.97
N ASN A 87 7.45 2.52 -6.86
CA ASN A 87 7.81 3.93 -6.69
C ASN A 87 7.72 4.39 -5.24
N GLU A 88 8.87 4.56 -4.59
CA GLU A 88 8.98 5.26 -3.30
C GLU A 88 8.55 6.73 -3.42
N ILE A 89 8.78 7.37 -4.57
CA ILE A 89 8.34 8.74 -4.88
C ILE A 89 7.36 8.68 -6.05
N ALA A 90 6.07 8.63 -5.74
CA ALA A 90 4.99 8.47 -6.70
C ALA A 90 4.30 9.80 -7.00
N PRO A 91 4.06 10.14 -8.28
CA PRO A 91 3.11 11.20 -8.63
C PRO A 91 1.72 10.91 -8.04
N MET A 92 0.99 11.94 -7.66
CA MET A 92 -0.39 11.80 -7.23
C MET A 92 -1.28 12.93 -7.72
N ILE A 93 -2.54 12.59 -8.00
CA ILE A 93 -3.59 13.54 -8.34
C ILE A 93 -4.82 13.27 -7.49
N THR A 94 -5.43 14.33 -6.98
CA THR A 94 -6.59 14.21 -6.10
C THR A 94 -7.62 15.29 -6.38
N THR A 95 -8.83 15.03 -5.91
CA THR A 95 -9.91 16.01 -5.84
C THR A 95 -10.51 15.97 -4.45
N GLY A 96 -10.88 17.12 -3.92
CA GLY A 96 -11.41 17.23 -2.58
C GLY A 96 -12.38 18.38 -2.40
N TYR A 97 -13.01 18.43 -1.24
CA TYR A 97 -13.91 19.49 -0.85
C TYR A 97 -13.64 19.94 0.58
N ASP A 98 -13.45 21.25 0.74
CA ASP A 98 -13.24 21.91 2.02
C ASP A 98 -14.57 22.57 2.45
N TRP A 99 -15.32 21.92 3.34
CA TRP A 99 -16.58 22.45 3.88
C TRP A 99 -16.32 23.29 5.13
N ARG A 100 -16.43 24.62 4.98
CA ARG A 100 -16.29 25.56 6.09
C ARG A 100 -17.49 25.50 7.04
N PHE A 101 -17.23 25.42 8.33
CA PHE A 101 -18.25 25.47 9.37
C PHE A 101 -17.76 26.28 10.58
N GLY A 102 -18.64 27.08 11.20
CA GLY A 102 -18.24 27.96 12.29
C GLY A 102 -17.16 28.98 11.88
N ASN A 103 -16.52 29.61 12.87
CA ASN A 103 -15.44 30.56 12.61
C ASN A 103 -14.10 29.82 12.61
N GLY A 104 -13.37 29.87 11.50
CA GLY A 104 -12.05 29.26 11.33
C GLY A 104 -12.04 27.76 11.03
N TRP A 105 -13.11 27.01 11.30
CA TRP A 105 -13.09 25.54 11.09
C TRP A 105 -13.52 25.13 9.68
N SER A 106 -12.94 24.03 9.19
CA SER A 106 -13.36 23.35 7.96
C SER A 106 -13.26 21.84 8.10
N PHE A 107 -14.18 21.11 7.49
CA PHE A 107 -14.08 19.67 7.27
C PHE A 107 -13.53 19.45 5.87
N ASN A 108 -12.53 18.59 5.73
CA ASN A 108 -11.88 18.29 4.46
C ASN A 108 -12.10 16.83 4.09
N SER A 109 -12.54 16.58 2.86
CA SER A 109 -12.59 15.25 2.26
C SER A 109 -11.83 15.24 0.93
N GLU A 110 -11.17 14.13 0.64
CA GLU A 110 -10.34 13.99 -0.54
C GLU A 110 -10.27 12.54 -1.02
N ILE A 111 -10.28 12.38 -2.33
CA ILE A 111 -10.03 11.11 -3.01
C ILE A 111 -9.03 11.35 -4.14
N GLY A 112 -8.19 10.36 -4.42
CA GLY A 112 -7.23 10.48 -5.50
C GLY A 112 -6.60 9.16 -5.91
N ALA A 113 -5.57 9.29 -6.73
CA ALA A 113 -4.77 8.22 -7.28
C ALA A 113 -3.29 8.54 -7.07
N VAL A 114 -2.55 7.54 -6.58
CA VAL A 114 -1.10 7.55 -6.45
C VAL A 114 -0.54 6.58 -7.48
N PHE A 115 0.35 7.07 -8.34
CA PHE A 115 0.90 6.29 -9.46
C PHE A 115 2.15 5.53 -9.00
N ILE A 116 1.93 4.32 -8.47
CA ILE A 116 2.96 3.48 -7.83
C ILE A 116 3.81 2.67 -8.82
N ASP A 117 3.38 2.59 -10.08
CA ASP A 117 4.11 1.91 -11.18
C ASP A 117 4.40 0.43 -10.91
N GLY A 118 3.44 -0.24 -10.29
CA GLY A 118 3.51 -1.66 -9.97
C GLY A 118 3.86 -1.95 -8.51
N ILE A 119 3.74 -3.23 -8.19
CA ILE A 119 4.12 -3.82 -6.91
C ILE A 119 5.13 -4.92 -7.20
N THR A 120 6.28 -4.86 -6.54
CA THR A 120 7.26 -5.96 -6.53
C THR A 120 6.80 -7.00 -5.54
N LEU A 121 6.46 -8.19 -6.04
CA LEU A 121 6.12 -9.37 -5.24
C LEU A 121 7.31 -10.34 -5.22
N THR A 122 7.78 -10.71 -4.03
CA THR A 122 8.85 -11.71 -3.83
C THR A 122 8.37 -12.81 -2.91
N ALA A 123 8.90 -14.02 -3.13
CA ALA A 123 8.69 -15.19 -2.29
C ALA A 123 10.04 -15.90 -2.10
N THR A 124 10.42 -16.14 -0.85
CA THR A 124 11.72 -16.71 -0.47
C THR A 124 11.49 -17.86 0.49
N SER A 125 11.87 -19.07 0.08
CA SER A 125 11.84 -20.27 0.91
C SER A 125 13.21 -20.60 1.49
N SER A 126 13.25 -21.14 2.71
CA SER A 126 14.46 -21.71 3.31
C SER A 126 14.99 -22.95 2.56
N ASN A 127 14.19 -23.58 1.72
CA ASN A 127 14.55 -24.77 0.96
C ASN A 127 14.70 -24.49 -0.52
N THR A 128 15.87 -24.82 -1.06
CA THR A 128 16.22 -24.55 -2.45
C THR A 128 15.40 -25.33 -3.47
N THR A 129 14.88 -26.51 -3.10
CA THR A 129 13.99 -27.30 -3.96
C THR A 129 12.60 -26.66 -4.00
N ALA A 130 12.05 -26.31 -2.83
CA ALA A 130 10.77 -25.62 -2.73
C ALA A 130 10.82 -24.25 -3.43
N GLN A 131 11.91 -23.49 -3.25
CA GLN A 131 12.15 -22.23 -3.96
C GLN A 131 12.10 -22.40 -5.48
N ALA A 132 12.81 -23.40 -6.01
CA ALA A 132 12.80 -23.66 -7.45
C ALA A 132 11.41 -24.07 -7.95
N GLU A 133 10.62 -24.79 -7.16
CA GLU A 133 9.24 -25.11 -7.51
C GLU A 133 8.34 -23.87 -7.51
N ILE A 134 8.46 -23.00 -6.51
CA ILE A 134 7.72 -21.72 -6.44
C ILE A 134 8.05 -20.84 -7.67
N GLU A 135 9.34 -20.67 -7.99
CA GLU A 135 9.77 -19.83 -9.10
C GLU A 135 9.29 -20.33 -10.48
N ASN A 136 9.10 -21.64 -10.62
CA ASN A 136 8.57 -22.26 -11.84
C ASN A 136 7.05 -22.43 -11.83
N ASP A 137 6.38 -22.07 -10.74
CA ASP A 137 4.94 -22.16 -10.61
C ASP A 137 4.25 -21.10 -11.49
N PRO A 138 3.39 -21.49 -12.44
CA PRO A 138 2.64 -20.55 -13.27
C PRO A 138 1.76 -19.60 -12.47
N ASP A 139 1.20 -20.04 -11.34
CA ASP A 139 0.32 -19.22 -10.51
C ASP A 139 1.13 -18.13 -9.80
N TYR A 140 2.34 -18.46 -9.32
CA TYR A 140 3.26 -17.48 -8.74
C TYR A 140 3.75 -16.46 -9.77
N GLN A 141 4.10 -16.92 -10.98
CA GLN A 141 4.51 -16.03 -12.07
C GLN A 141 3.37 -15.10 -12.52
N GLN A 142 2.13 -15.60 -12.52
CA GLN A 142 0.96 -14.77 -12.81
C GLN A 142 0.73 -13.74 -11.70
N ALA A 143 0.85 -14.13 -10.43
CA ALA A 143 0.72 -13.21 -9.30
C ALA A 143 1.75 -12.07 -9.34
N GLN A 144 3.01 -12.36 -9.72
CA GLN A 144 4.01 -11.32 -9.93
C GLN A 144 3.62 -10.36 -11.06
N GLN A 145 3.10 -10.88 -12.18
CA GLN A 145 2.67 -10.05 -13.31
C GLN A 145 1.49 -9.18 -12.94
N ASP A 146 0.47 -9.75 -12.29
CA ASP A 146 -0.71 -9.03 -11.84
C ASP A 146 -0.33 -7.92 -10.85
N ALA A 147 0.60 -8.20 -9.93
CA ALA A 147 1.14 -7.21 -9.00
C ALA A 147 1.91 -6.09 -9.72
N ALA A 148 2.74 -6.44 -10.69
CA ALA A 148 3.48 -5.46 -11.51
C ALA A 148 2.54 -4.58 -12.36
N ASP A 149 1.39 -5.10 -12.77
CA ASP A 149 0.38 -4.36 -13.54
C ASP A 149 -0.43 -3.36 -12.68
N VAL A 150 -0.32 -3.41 -11.35
CA VAL A 150 -0.97 -2.44 -10.46
C VAL A 150 -0.28 -1.08 -10.55
N ALA A 151 -0.69 -0.27 -11.52
CA ALA A 151 -0.10 1.05 -11.74
C ALA A 151 -0.57 2.12 -10.73
N ILE A 152 -1.71 1.91 -10.06
CA ILE A 152 -2.39 2.94 -9.26
C ILE A 152 -2.84 2.40 -7.91
N ALA A 153 -2.45 3.09 -6.83
CA ALA A 153 -3.02 2.93 -5.50
C ALA A 153 -4.10 4.02 -5.24
N PRO A 154 -5.31 3.65 -4.77
CA PRO A 154 -6.34 4.61 -4.41
C PRO A 154 -5.95 5.38 -3.14
N TYR A 155 -6.24 6.68 -3.13
CA TYR A 155 -6.02 7.57 -1.99
C TYR A 155 -7.35 8.06 -1.43
N LEU A 156 -7.51 8.01 -0.11
CA LEU A 156 -8.66 8.57 0.60
C LEU A 156 -8.18 9.31 1.85
N ALA A 157 -8.71 10.51 2.07
CA ALA A 157 -8.43 11.27 3.29
C ALA A 157 -9.66 12.07 3.75
N PHE A 158 -9.80 12.12 5.07
CA PHE A 158 -10.76 12.95 5.77
C PHE A 158 -10.06 13.69 6.90
N GLY A 159 -10.53 14.88 7.26
CA GLY A 159 -9.94 15.62 8.35
C GLY A 159 -10.69 16.89 8.69
N VAL A 160 -10.13 17.61 9.65
CA VAL A 160 -10.63 18.89 10.12
C VAL A 160 -9.45 19.86 10.18
N SER A 161 -9.65 21.09 9.70
CA SER A 161 -8.66 22.16 9.73
C SER A 161 -9.19 23.40 10.46
N TYR A 162 -8.28 24.21 11.01
CA TYR A 162 -8.59 25.50 11.62
C TYR A 162 -7.72 26.62 11.03
N GLU A 163 -8.33 27.74 10.66
CA GLU A 163 -7.71 28.97 10.16
C GLU A 163 -7.79 30.04 11.27
N PHE A 164 -6.65 30.64 11.61
CA PHE A 164 -6.49 31.66 12.66
C PHE A 164 -6.67 33.10 12.14
#